data_AF-A0A821S956-F1
#
_entry.id   AF-A0A821S956-F1
#
_cell.length_a   1.000
_cell.length_b   1.000
_cell.length_c   1.000
_cell.angle_alpha   90.00
_cell.angle_beta   90.00
_cell.angle_gamma   90.00
#
_symmetry.space_group_name_H-M   'P 1'
#
loop_
_entity.id
_entity.type
_entity.pdbx_description
1 polymer ?
#
loop_
_entity_poly.entity_id
_entity_poly.type
_entity_poly.pdbx_seq_one_letter_code
_entity_poly.pdbx_strand_id
1 'polypeptide(L)' 'STCVQLLQRFYDPTEGSVELDGKVEIDDTPVNRYNIGWLRERIGVVSQEPILFQTTIRENIRFGKTNATQEEIEQA' A
#
# COMPACT_ATOMS: atom_id res chain seq x y z
N SER A 1 -13.11 -6.54 -0.08
CA SER A 1 -12.80 -5.78 1.14
C SER A 1 -12.94 -4.29 0.84
N THR A 2 -14.03 -3.65 1.27
CA THR A 2 -14.34 -2.25 0.89
C THR A 2 -13.57 -1.23 1.73
N CYS A 3 -13.41 -1.46 3.04
CA CYS A 3 -12.68 -0.54 3.91
C CYS A 3 -11.19 -0.43 3.56
N VAL A 4 -10.55 -1.55 3.23
CA VAL A 4 -9.15 -1.56 2.78
C VAL A 4 -8.99 -0.80 1.47
N GLN A 5 -9.96 -0.89 0.56
CA GLN A 5 -9.95 -0.15 -0.70
C GLN A 5 -10.10 1.36 -0.51
N LEU A 6 -10.88 1.80 0.48
CA LEU A 6 -10.96 3.22 0.87
C LEU A 6 -9.63 3.70 1.48
N LEU A 7 -9.01 2.90 2.35
CA LEU A 7 -7.70 3.22 2.94
C LEU A 7 -6.59 3.33 1.89
N GLN A 8 -6.60 2.45 0.89
CA GLN A 8 -5.67 2.48 -0.26
C GLN A 8 -6.03 3.53 -1.32
N ARG A 9 -7.12 4.29 -1.08
CA ARG A 9 -7.67 5.29 -2.00
C ARG A 9 -7.91 4.73 -3.42
N PHE A 10 -8.38 3.49 -3.50
CA PHE A 10 -9.01 2.99 -4.73
C PHE A 10 -10.38 3.64 -4.95
N TYR A 11 -11.01 4.09 -3.86
CA TYR A 11 -12.19 4.94 -3.85
C TYR A 11 -12.01 6.04 -2.81
N ASP A 12 -12.64 7.19 -3.03
CA ASP A 12 -12.82 8.20 -1.99
C ASP A 12 -14.24 8.05 -1.39
N PRO A 13 -14.43 8.29 -0.08
CA PRO A 13 -15.75 8.18 0.54
C PRO A 13 -16.67 9.28 0.02
N THR A 14 -17.95 8.95 -0.21
CA THR A 14 -18.99 9.94 -0.57
C THR A 14 -19.34 10.84 0.62
N GLU A 15 -19.32 10.27 1.83
CA GLU A 15 -19.59 10.96 3.10
C GLU A 15 -18.60 10.49 4.17
N GLY A 16 -18.29 11.38 5.13
CA GLY A 16 -17.29 11.13 6.17
C GLY A 16 -15.86 11.33 5.69
N SER A 17 -14.89 10.77 6.43
CA SER A 17 -13.47 10.91 6.17
C SER A 17 -12.71 9.59 6.40
N VAL A 18 -11.58 9.44 5.72
CA VAL A 18 -10.55 8.44 6.05
C VAL A 18 -9.40 9.19 6.70
N GLU A 19 -9.03 8.77 7.89
CA GLU A 19 -7.94 9.36 8.67
C GLU A 19 -6.71 8.46 8.66
N LEU A 20 -5.53 9.07 8.56
CA LEU A 20 -4.25 8.40 8.75
C LEU A 20 -3.69 8.87 10.09
N ASP A 21 -3.37 7.92 10.98
CA ASP A 21 -2.93 8.19 12.35
C ASP A 21 -3.89 9.11 13.13
N GLY A 22 -5.20 8.98 12.89
CA GLY A 22 -6.24 9.81 13.50
C GLY A 22 -6.26 11.26 13.01
N LYS A 23 -5.65 11.53 11.85
CA LYS A 23 -5.60 12.86 11.23
C LYS A 23 -6.20 12.82 9.82
N VAL A 24 -6.93 13.89 9.49
CA VAL A 24 -7.45 14.15 8.14
C VAL A 24 -6.45 14.90 7.25
N GLU A 25 -5.31 15.31 7.80
CA GLU A 25 -4.25 16.06 7.12
C GLU A 25 -2.85 15.70 7.67
N ILE A 26 -1.85 15.80 6.80
CA ILE A 26 -0.43 15.57 7.08
C ILE A 26 0.33 16.75 6.48
N ASP A 27 1.14 17.46 7.28
CA ASP A 27 1.90 18.65 6.83
C ASP A 27 1.02 19.67 6.08
N ASP A 28 -0.10 20.06 6.69
CA ASP A 28 -1.12 20.97 6.13
C ASP A 28 -1.76 20.51 4.81
N THR A 29 -1.57 19.23 4.44
CA THR A 29 -2.11 18.62 3.23
C THR A 29 -3.21 17.61 3.59
N PRO A 30 -4.46 17.79 3.10
CA PRO A 30 -5.51 16.82 3.32
C PRO A 30 -5.12 15.42 2.83
N VAL A 31 -5.47 14.37 3.58
CA VAL A 31 -5.15 12.96 3.24
C VAL A 31 -5.70 12.59 1.85
N ASN A 32 -6.88 13.08 1.50
CA ASN A 32 -7.50 12.87 0.18
C ASN A 32 -6.83 13.68 -0.95
N ARG A 33 -5.84 14.52 -0.65
CA ARG A 33 -5.02 15.25 -1.64
C ARG A 33 -3.55 14.81 -1.61
N TYR A 34 -3.17 13.96 -0.68
CA TYR A 34 -1.82 13.44 -0.60
C TYR A 34 -1.48 12.59 -1.84
N ASN A 35 -0.19 12.52 -2.18
CA ASN A 35 0.29 11.70 -3.28
C ASN A 35 -0.03 10.22 -3.03
N ILE A 36 -0.76 9.61 -3.96
CA ILE A 36 -1.26 8.24 -3.81
C ILE A 36 -0.14 7.19 -3.87
N GLY A 37 0.95 7.45 -4.59
CA GLY A 37 2.11 6.57 -4.64
C GLY A 37 2.81 6.50 -3.30
N TRP A 38 3.13 7.67 -2.72
CA TRP A 38 3.70 7.78 -1.38
C TRP A 38 2.84 7.12 -0.30
N LEU A 39 1.51 7.25 -0.42
CA LEU A 39 0.57 6.62 0.50
C LEU A 39 0.65 5.09 0.38
N ARG A 40 0.60 4.56 -0.83
CA ARG A 40 0.61 3.11 -1.07
C ARG A 40 1.97 2.47 -0.77
N GLU A 41 3.07 3.19 -0.89
CA GLU A 41 4.39 2.74 -0.44
C GLU A 41 4.47 2.48 1.08
N ARG A 42 3.57 3.08 1.87
CA ARG A 42 3.47 2.90 3.32
C ARG A 42 2.50 1.81 3.75
N ILE A 43 1.76 1.21 2.81
CA ILE A 43 0.69 0.25 3.10
C ILE A 43 0.99 -1.06 2.36
N GLY A 44 1.42 -2.08 3.11
CA GLY A 44 1.43 -3.47 2.63
C GLY A 44 0.07 -4.13 2.83
N VAL A 45 -0.49 -4.78 1.81
CA VAL A 45 -1.76 -5.53 1.92
C VAL A 45 -1.56 -6.97 1.50
N VAL A 46 -1.98 -7.88 2.38
CA VAL A 46 -2.04 -9.31 2.12
C VAL A 46 -3.49 -9.68 1.80
N SER A 47 -3.73 -10.13 0.57
CA SER A 47 -5.07 -10.55 0.13
C SER A 47 -5.34 -12.00 0.51
N GLN A 48 -6.61 -12.36 0.72
CA GLN A 48 -7.01 -13.75 1.00
C GLN A 48 -6.64 -14.68 -0.16
N GLU A 49 -6.82 -14.21 -1.39
CA GLU A 49 -6.29 -14.83 -2.60
C GLU A 49 -5.09 -14.00 -3.07
N PRO A 50 -3.84 -14.41 -2.74
CA PRO A 50 -2.66 -13.67 -3.12
C PRO A 50 -2.43 -13.74 -4.62
N ILE A 51 -2.02 -12.61 -5.21
CA ILE A 51 -1.66 -12.53 -6.62
C ILE A 51 -0.16 -12.77 -6.73
N LEU A 52 0.22 -13.78 -7.51
CA LEU A 52 1.61 -14.06 -7.86
C LEU A 52 1.77 -13.93 -9.38
N PHE A 53 2.90 -13.36 -9.79
CA PHE A 53 3.31 -13.33 -11.18
C PHE A 53 3.90 -14.69 -11.58
N GLN A 54 3.71 -15.09 -12.84
CA GLN A 54 4.25 -16.32 -13.41
C GLN A 54 5.77 -16.18 -13.68
N THR A 55 6.52 -16.09 -12.60
CA THR A 55 7.96 -15.82 -12.55
C THR A 55 8.53 -16.48 -11.28
N THR A 56 9.82 -16.34 -10.99
CA THR A 56 10.41 -16.97 -9.80
C THR A 56 9.88 -16.39 -8.47
N ILE A 57 10.03 -17.15 -7.38
CA ILE A 57 9.70 -16.66 -6.02
C ILE A 57 10.50 -15.40 -5.69
N ARG A 58 11.80 -15.40 -6.01
CA ARG A 58 12.70 -14.24 -5.84
C ARG A 58 12.14 -13.00 -6.51
N GLU A 59 11.67 -13.13 -7.74
CA GLU A 59 11.11 -11.99 -8.49
C GLU A 59 9.80 -11.51 -7.89
N ASN A 60 8.91 -12.42 -7.47
CA ASN A 60 7.68 -12.07 -6.75
C ASN A 60 7.96 -11.29 -5.45
N ILE A 61 8.98 -11.67 -4.67
CA ILE A 61 9.38 -10.92 -3.46
C ILE A 61 9.96 -9.54 -3.84
N ARG A 62 10.84 -9.50 -4.85
CA ARG A 62 11.46 -8.26 -5.33
C ARG A 62 10.45 -7.27 -5.95
N PHE A 63 9.28 -7.74 -6.39
CA PHE A 63 8.20 -6.83 -6.80
C PHE A 63 7.74 -5.90 -5.67
N GLY A 64 7.82 -6.34 -4.40
CA GLY A 64 7.51 -5.49 -3.23
C GLY A 64 8.62 -4.50 -2.87
N LYS A 65 9.87 -4.79 -3.25
CA LYS A 65 11.05 -3.92 -3.04
C LYS A 65 12.06 -4.16 -4.16
N THR A 66 12.04 -3.33 -5.19
CA THR A 66 12.77 -3.56 -6.45
C THR A 66 14.29 -3.59 -6.30
N ASN A 67 14.80 -2.92 -5.27
CA ASN A 67 16.22 -2.85 -4.92
C ASN A 67 16.62 -3.83 -3.80
N ALA A 68 15.79 -4.82 -3.46
CA ALA A 68 16.10 -5.80 -2.42
C ALA A 68 17.35 -6.61 -2.78
N THR A 69 18.29 -6.73 -1.83
CA THR A 69 19.46 -7.62 -1.99
C THR A 69 19.05 -9.08 -1.85
N GLN A 70 19.92 -10.00 -2.28
CA GLN A 70 19.63 -11.43 -2.12
C GLN A 70 19.50 -11.81 -0.64
N GLU A 71 20.31 -11.23 0.22
CA GLU A 71 20.25 -11.42 1.67
C GLU A 71 18.94 -10.92 2.26
N GLU A 72 18.45 -9.75 1.83
CA GLU A 72 17.15 -9.22 2.27
C GLU A 72 15.99 -10.11 1.82
N ILE A 73 16.07 -10.69 0.61
CA ILE A 73 15.06 -11.62 0.10
C ILE A 73 15.05 -12.93 0.89
N GLU A 74 16.19 -13.43 1.33
CA GLU A 74 16.30 -14.66 2.13
C GLU A 74 15.84 -14.50 3.58
N GLN A 75 15.81 -13.27 4.10
CA GLN A 75 15.36 -12.93 5.45
C GLN A 75 13.88 -12.51 5.53
N ALA A 76 13.22 -12.30 4.37
CA ALA A 76 11.82 -11.89 4.27
C ALA A 76 10.86 -13.04 4.61
#